data_AF-A0A8J7X5S2-F1
#
_entry.id   AF-A0A8J7X5S2-F1
#
_cell.length_a   1.000
_cell.length_b   1.000
_cell.length_c   1.000
_cell.angle_alpha   90.00
_cell.angle_beta   90.00
_cell.angle_gamma   90.00
#
_symmetry.space_group_name_H-M   'P 1'
#
loop_
_entity.id
_entity.type
_entity.pdbx_description
1 polymer ?
#
loop_
_entity_poly.entity_id
_entity_poly.type
_entity_poly.pdbx_seq_one_letter_code
_entity_poly.pdbx_strand_id
1 'polypeptide(L)'
;MPYICAAIMEDDLKTAVKKASKVSSDIVELRLDLVGSDSDLHLIKKIKKPVIATCMPLWEGGCFEGSEDERTLLLLKALDYVDYVTVELNMGGSSRSALISSAKARGIKVIVAHHDFKKTPEFTEIADVLKRERHVGADIAKIAYMPKKIDDVLNVLSAQALSDIGIPIIALSMGELGRFSRVVGPMLGGFISFAQSGDKCTAPGQYSISEMKKIKRILWR
;
A
#
# COMPACT_ATOMS: atom_id res chain seq x y z
N MET A 1 -11.38 -11.20 8.05
CA MET A 1 -10.23 -11.90 7.42
C MET A 1 -9.43 -10.90 6.62
N PRO A 2 -8.09 -11.00 6.63
CA PRO A 2 -7.21 -10.11 5.87
C PRO A 2 -7.42 -10.24 4.35
N TYR A 3 -7.22 -9.12 3.64
CA TYR A 3 -7.41 -9.04 2.19
C TYR A 3 -6.11 -9.29 1.44
N ILE A 4 -6.21 -9.95 0.28
CA ILE A 4 -5.13 -10.05 -0.70
C ILE A 4 -5.28 -8.87 -1.66
N CYS A 5 -4.29 -7.98 -1.70
CA CYS A 5 -4.20 -6.89 -2.65
C CYS A 5 -3.26 -7.26 -3.81
N ALA A 6 -3.73 -7.07 -5.04
CA ALA A 6 -2.88 -7.18 -6.23
C ALA A 6 -2.44 -5.78 -6.67
N ALA A 7 -1.13 -5.53 -6.68
CA ALA A 7 -0.61 -4.27 -7.21
C ALA A 7 -0.43 -4.39 -8.74
N ILE A 8 -1.02 -3.45 -9.47
CA ILE A 8 -1.08 -3.44 -10.93
C ILE A 8 0.02 -2.53 -11.45
N MET A 9 1.01 -3.13 -12.12
CA MET A 9 2.20 -2.47 -12.66
C MET A 9 2.15 -2.35 -14.18
N GLU A 10 1.22 -1.55 -14.67
CA GLU A 10 1.10 -1.22 -16.09
C GLU A 10 1.35 0.28 -16.27
N ASP A 11 1.95 0.64 -17.39
CA ASP A 11 2.28 2.01 -17.80
C ASP A 11 1.15 2.71 -18.57
N ASP A 12 0.07 1.98 -18.86
CA ASP A 12 -1.15 2.49 -19.48
C ASP A 12 -2.37 2.16 -18.63
N LEU A 13 -3.25 3.16 -18.41
CA LEU A 13 -4.44 3.02 -17.57
C LEU A 13 -5.43 2.01 -18.14
N LYS A 14 -5.61 1.94 -19.47
CA LYS A 14 -6.58 1.02 -20.08
C LYS A 14 -6.16 -0.43 -19.83
N THR A 15 -4.87 -0.70 -19.95
CA THR A 15 -4.27 -2.00 -19.67
C THR A 15 -4.31 -2.31 -18.18
N ALA A 16 -3.99 -1.33 -17.32
CA ALA A 16 -4.10 -1.46 -15.87
C ALA A 16 -5.52 -1.86 -15.45
N VAL A 17 -6.54 -1.15 -15.92
CA VAL A 17 -7.96 -1.43 -15.65
C VAL A 17 -8.37 -2.81 -16.15
N LYS A 18 -7.96 -3.20 -17.36
CA LYS A 18 -8.26 -4.53 -17.92
C LYS A 18 -7.65 -5.65 -17.06
N LYS A 19 -6.43 -5.46 -16.57
CA LYS A 19 -5.74 -6.42 -15.69
C LYS A 19 -6.37 -6.47 -14.30
N ALA A 20 -6.64 -5.30 -13.71
CA ALA A 20 -7.31 -5.16 -12.42
C ALA A 20 -8.70 -5.81 -12.38
N SER A 21 -9.46 -5.74 -13.47
CA SER A 21 -10.77 -6.38 -13.56
C SER A 21 -10.72 -7.91 -13.65
N LYS A 22 -9.59 -8.48 -14.11
CA LYS A 22 -9.44 -9.94 -14.31
C LYS A 22 -8.69 -10.62 -13.18
N VAL A 23 -7.82 -9.88 -12.48
CA VAL A 23 -6.96 -10.45 -11.45
C VAL A 23 -7.78 -11.01 -10.29
N SER A 24 -7.42 -12.19 -9.79
CA SER A 24 -8.17 -12.90 -8.74
C SER A 24 -7.77 -12.47 -7.32
N SER A 25 -7.81 -11.17 -7.03
CA SER A 25 -7.56 -10.60 -5.69
C SER A 25 -8.83 -10.06 -5.04
N ASP A 26 -8.74 -9.73 -3.74
CA ASP A 26 -9.82 -9.09 -2.99
C ASP A 26 -9.86 -7.58 -3.26
N ILE A 27 -8.67 -6.96 -3.31
CA ILE A 27 -8.45 -5.53 -3.57
C ILE A 27 -7.42 -5.39 -4.70
N VAL A 28 -7.45 -4.26 -5.43
CA VAL A 28 -6.39 -3.90 -6.38
C VAL A 28 -5.76 -2.56 -6.02
N GLU A 29 -4.45 -2.46 -6.20
CA GLU A 29 -3.72 -1.19 -6.13
C GLU A 29 -3.34 -0.78 -7.55
N LEU A 30 -3.73 0.42 -7.97
CA LEU A 30 -3.28 1.04 -9.21
C LEU A 30 -2.07 1.93 -8.90
N ARG A 31 -0.93 1.58 -9.49
CA ARG A 31 0.31 2.37 -9.43
C ARG A 31 0.28 3.49 -10.46
N LEU A 32 -0.35 4.61 -10.09
CA LEU A 32 -0.50 5.78 -10.97
C LEU A 32 0.83 6.43 -11.32
N ASP A 33 1.87 6.20 -10.52
CA ASP A 33 3.24 6.64 -10.82
C ASP A 33 3.84 5.98 -12.07
N LEU A 34 3.26 4.87 -12.56
CA LEU A 34 3.67 4.22 -13.81
C LEU A 34 2.86 4.70 -15.03
N VAL A 35 1.64 5.18 -14.80
CA VAL A 35 0.65 5.44 -15.85
C VAL A 35 0.77 6.86 -16.45
N GLY A 36 1.30 7.81 -15.68
CA GLY A 36 1.42 9.21 -16.09
C GLY A 36 0.18 10.08 -15.83
N SER A 37 0.35 11.39 -15.95
CA SER A 37 -0.57 12.44 -15.49
C SER A 37 -1.77 12.72 -16.41
N ASP A 38 -1.73 12.27 -17.67
CA ASP A 38 -2.71 12.61 -18.72
C ASP A 38 -3.75 11.49 -18.97
N SER A 39 -4.05 10.72 -17.93
CA SER A 39 -4.82 9.49 -18.05
C SER A 39 -6.34 9.69 -17.88
N ASP A 40 -7.10 8.91 -18.63
CA ASP A 40 -8.57 8.79 -18.57
C ASP A 40 -9.05 8.16 -17.24
N LEU A 41 -8.78 8.79 -16.09
CA LEU A 41 -9.01 8.21 -14.74
C LEU A 41 -10.44 7.68 -14.53
N HIS A 42 -11.43 8.23 -15.23
CA HIS A 42 -12.82 7.74 -15.22
C HIS A 42 -12.96 6.25 -15.60
N LEU A 43 -11.98 5.68 -16.33
CA LEU A 43 -11.94 4.26 -16.68
C LEU A 43 -11.84 3.35 -15.46
N ILE A 44 -11.32 3.85 -14.33
CA ILE A 44 -11.20 3.08 -13.08
C ILE A 44 -12.58 2.59 -12.60
N LYS A 45 -13.68 3.30 -12.90
CA LYS A 45 -15.07 2.87 -12.60
C LYS A 45 -15.47 1.52 -13.22
N LYS A 46 -14.70 1.03 -14.21
CA LYS A 46 -14.92 -0.28 -14.82
C LYS A 46 -14.46 -1.43 -13.92
N ILE A 47 -13.58 -1.16 -12.96
CA ILE A 47 -13.14 -2.14 -11.95
C ILE A 47 -14.29 -2.34 -10.95
N LYS A 48 -14.66 -3.60 -10.69
CA LYS A 48 -15.78 -3.97 -9.81
C LYS A 48 -15.34 -4.43 -8.42
N LYS A 49 -14.14 -4.06 -8.02
CA LYS A 49 -13.49 -4.41 -6.76
C LYS A 49 -12.95 -3.13 -6.11
N PRO A 50 -12.71 -3.12 -4.78
CA PRO A 50 -12.11 -1.97 -4.15
C PRO A 50 -10.75 -1.63 -4.76
N VAL A 51 -10.54 -0.34 -5.01
CA VAL A 51 -9.33 0.20 -5.66
C VAL A 51 -8.57 1.11 -4.69
N ILE A 52 -7.25 0.88 -4.62
CA ILE A 52 -6.30 1.79 -3.99
C ILE A 52 -5.60 2.58 -5.08
N ALA A 53 -5.68 3.92 -5.04
CA ALA A 53 -4.80 4.78 -5.82
C ALA A 53 -3.49 5.01 -5.05
N THR A 54 -2.36 4.64 -5.67
CA THR A 54 -1.02 4.91 -5.15
C THR A 54 -0.21 5.60 -6.24
N CYS A 55 0.36 6.77 -5.95
CA CYS A 55 1.32 7.45 -6.82
C CYS A 55 2.63 7.61 -6.05
N MET A 56 3.45 6.56 -6.11
CA MET A 56 4.65 6.44 -5.29
C MET A 56 5.77 7.34 -5.85
N PRO A 57 6.37 8.23 -5.03
CA PRO A 57 7.50 9.06 -5.46
C PRO A 57 8.81 8.27 -5.50
N LEU A 58 9.80 8.77 -6.25
CA LEU A 58 11.14 8.15 -6.36
C LEU A 58 11.80 7.90 -4.99
N TRP A 59 11.63 8.83 -4.04
CA TRP A 59 12.29 8.77 -2.73
C TRP A 59 11.68 7.71 -1.79
N GLU A 60 10.49 7.16 -2.09
CA GLU A 60 9.93 5.94 -1.47
C GLU A 60 9.90 4.74 -2.45
N GLY A 61 10.79 4.72 -3.45
CA GLY A 61 10.96 3.57 -4.35
C GLY A 61 9.91 3.44 -5.45
N GLY A 62 9.17 4.51 -5.74
CA GLY A 62 8.26 4.61 -6.88
C GLY A 62 8.92 5.08 -8.17
N CYS A 63 8.09 5.41 -9.17
CA CYS A 63 8.53 5.87 -10.49
C CYS A 63 8.02 7.27 -10.85
N PHE A 64 7.39 8.01 -9.92
CA PHE A 64 6.89 9.33 -10.21
C PHE A 64 8.01 10.37 -10.19
N GLU A 65 8.30 10.96 -11.35
CA GLU A 65 9.40 11.93 -11.54
C GLU A 65 8.96 13.41 -11.48
N GLY A 66 7.64 13.68 -11.43
CA GLY A 66 7.10 15.03 -11.36
C GLY A 66 7.22 15.68 -9.98
N SER A 67 6.75 16.93 -9.89
CA SER A 67 6.67 17.68 -8.63
C SER A 67 5.62 17.12 -7.67
N GLU A 68 5.78 17.39 -6.38
CA GLU A 68 4.79 17.00 -5.36
C GLU A 68 3.40 17.62 -5.62
N ASP A 69 3.33 18.81 -6.23
CA ASP A 69 2.06 19.44 -6.59
C ASP A 69 1.36 18.69 -7.72
N GLU A 70 2.09 18.27 -8.76
CA GLU A 70 1.56 17.42 -9.84
C GLU A 70 1.09 16.07 -9.29
N ARG A 71 1.88 15.47 -8.38
CA ARG A 71 1.54 14.21 -7.71
C ARG A 71 0.25 14.32 -6.90
N THR A 72 0.15 15.40 -6.11
CA THR A 72 -1.04 15.70 -5.30
C THR A 72 -2.25 15.92 -6.18
N LEU A 73 -2.12 16.68 -7.27
CA LEU A 73 -3.20 16.94 -8.21
C LEU A 73 -3.69 15.64 -8.88
N LEU A 74 -2.78 14.75 -9.27
CA LEU A 74 -3.13 13.44 -9.84
C LEU A 74 -3.93 12.60 -8.84
N LEU A 75 -3.48 12.52 -7.59
CA LEU A 75 -4.19 11.79 -6.53
C LEU A 75 -5.56 12.41 -6.22
N LEU A 76 -5.67 13.74 -6.16
CA LEU A 76 -6.93 14.46 -5.95
C LEU A 76 -7.94 14.15 -7.07
N LYS A 77 -7.49 14.13 -8.33
CA LYS A 77 -8.34 13.76 -9.48
C LYS A 77 -8.80 12.29 -9.42
N ALA A 78 -7.97 11.40 -8.87
CA ALA A 78 -8.28 9.98 -8.76
C ALA A 78 -9.35 9.67 -7.69
N LEU A 79 -9.52 10.53 -6.67
CA LEU A 79 -10.43 10.30 -5.54
C LEU A 79 -11.87 10.00 -5.94
N ASP A 80 -12.35 10.55 -7.06
CA ASP A 80 -13.73 10.35 -7.52
C ASP A 80 -13.97 8.94 -8.13
N TYR A 81 -12.92 8.10 -8.18
CA TYR A 81 -12.93 6.82 -8.89
C TYR A 81 -12.38 5.64 -8.07
N VAL A 82 -11.95 5.86 -6.83
CA VAL A 82 -11.29 4.85 -5.99
C VAL A 82 -11.93 4.76 -4.61
N ASP A 83 -11.59 3.72 -3.86
CA ASP A 83 -12.10 3.48 -2.50
C ASP A 83 -11.06 3.87 -1.43
N TYR A 84 -9.77 3.81 -1.81
CA TYR A 84 -8.64 4.17 -0.97
C TYR A 84 -7.63 5.01 -1.73
N VAL A 85 -6.92 5.86 -0.99
CA VAL A 85 -5.74 6.59 -1.49
C VAL A 85 -4.56 6.37 -0.56
N THR A 86 -3.39 6.11 -1.12
CA THR A 86 -2.12 6.07 -0.37
C THR A 86 -1.53 7.46 -0.29
N VAL A 87 -1.08 7.84 0.91
CA VAL A 87 -0.44 9.12 1.20
C VAL A 87 0.83 8.86 2.01
N GLU A 88 1.99 9.31 1.54
CA GLU A 88 3.24 9.09 2.26
C GLU A 88 3.31 9.97 3.52
N LEU A 89 3.76 9.39 4.63
CA LEU A 89 3.87 10.08 5.91
C LEU A 89 4.76 11.31 5.80
N ASN A 90 5.82 11.23 4.99
CA ASN A 90 6.81 12.29 4.81
C ASN A 90 6.45 13.27 3.67
N MET A 91 5.28 13.12 3.05
CA MET A 91 4.74 14.12 2.11
C MET A 91 4.62 15.50 2.79
N GLY A 92 4.87 16.57 2.02
CA GLY A 92 4.81 17.95 2.50
C GLY A 92 3.50 18.25 3.25
N GLY A 93 3.60 18.87 4.43
CA GLY A 93 2.49 18.96 5.39
C GLY A 93 1.21 19.57 4.82
N SER A 94 1.32 20.64 4.01
CA SER A 94 0.17 21.29 3.37
C SER A 94 -0.51 20.37 2.34
N SER A 95 0.27 19.79 1.42
CA SER A 95 -0.24 18.88 0.38
C SER A 95 -0.84 17.61 0.98
N ARG A 96 -0.19 17.04 2.01
CA ARG A 96 -0.70 15.90 2.78
C ARG A 96 -2.06 16.22 3.41
N SER A 97 -2.17 17.36 4.11
CA SER A 97 -3.40 17.74 4.80
C SER A 97 -4.55 18.00 3.82
N ALA A 98 -4.26 18.64 2.68
CA ALA A 98 -5.23 18.87 1.61
C ALA A 98 -5.76 17.57 0.98
N LEU A 99 -4.86 16.61 0.69
CA LEU A 99 -5.24 15.32 0.11
C LEU A 99 -6.08 14.49 1.10
N ILE A 100 -5.65 14.40 2.37
CA ILE A 100 -6.38 13.67 3.41
C ILE A 100 -7.78 14.26 3.63
N SER A 101 -7.88 15.59 3.73
CA SER A 101 -9.17 16.26 3.94
C SER A 101 -10.10 16.05 2.75
N SER A 102 -9.56 16.13 1.52
CA SER A 102 -10.32 15.92 0.29
C SER A 102 -10.81 14.49 0.12
N ALA A 103 -10.01 13.50 0.51
CA ALA A 103 -10.38 12.09 0.53
C ALA A 103 -11.52 11.84 1.52
N LYS A 104 -11.38 12.32 2.76
CA LYS A 104 -12.41 12.18 3.81
C LYS A 104 -13.72 12.84 3.43
N ALA A 105 -13.69 14.04 2.85
CA ALA A 105 -14.89 14.73 2.37
C ALA A 105 -15.66 13.95 1.29
N ARG A 106 -14.97 13.06 0.55
CA ARG A 106 -15.54 12.17 -0.47
C ARG A 106 -15.85 10.76 0.05
N GLY A 107 -15.62 10.49 1.33
CA GLY A 107 -15.78 9.15 1.91
C GLY A 107 -14.69 8.15 1.51
N ILE A 108 -13.59 8.61 0.91
CA ILE A 108 -12.45 7.77 0.50
C ILE A 108 -11.54 7.53 1.71
N LYS A 109 -11.12 6.29 1.89
CA LYS A 109 -10.26 5.89 3.01
C LYS A 109 -8.80 6.21 2.75
N VAL A 110 -8.10 6.74 3.74
CA VAL A 110 -6.70 7.14 3.62
C VAL A 110 -5.79 6.06 4.21
N ILE A 111 -4.89 5.53 3.38
CA ILE A 111 -3.76 4.72 3.82
C ILE A 111 -2.56 5.67 3.96
N VAL A 112 -2.13 5.96 5.18
CA VAL A 112 -0.87 6.71 5.36
C VAL A 112 0.25 5.69 5.44
N ALA A 113 1.28 5.87 4.62
CA ALA A 113 2.34 4.90 4.46
C ALA A 113 3.74 5.46 4.69
N HIS A 114 4.65 4.62 5.14
CA HIS A 114 6.06 4.94 5.28
C HIS A 114 6.93 3.75 4.85
N HIS A 115 7.83 3.99 3.89
CA HIS A 115 8.73 2.95 3.38
C HIS A 115 10.20 3.27 3.71
N ASP A 116 11.01 2.25 3.99
CA ASP A 116 12.48 2.36 4.02
C ASP A 116 13.09 1.16 3.31
N PHE A 117 13.69 1.40 2.15
CA PHE A 117 14.29 0.37 1.31
C PHE A 117 15.71 -0.02 1.73
N LYS A 118 16.27 0.63 2.76
CA LYS A 118 17.67 0.46 3.19
C LYS A 118 17.82 -0.19 4.56
N LYS A 119 16.84 -0.01 5.45
CA LYS A 119 16.91 -0.52 6.82
C LYS A 119 15.53 -0.83 7.40
N THR A 120 15.55 -1.47 8.56
CA THR A 120 14.41 -1.63 9.44
C THR A 120 14.72 -0.93 10.77
N PRO A 121 13.86 0.00 11.23
CA PRO A 121 13.98 0.60 12.55
C PRO A 121 13.72 -0.40 13.69
N GLU A 122 14.09 -0.02 14.91
CA GLU A 122 13.74 -0.80 16.10
C GLU A 122 12.23 -0.72 16.40
N PHE A 123 11.70 -1.72 17.10
CA PHE A 123 10.25 -1.82 17.40
C PHE A 123 9.64 -0.51 17.93
N THR A 124 10.30 0.17 18.87
CA THR A 124 9.80 1.41 19.47
C THR A 124 9.69 2.54 18.44
N GLU A 125 10.66 2.66 17.54
CA GLU A 125 10.65 3.66 16.47
C GLU A 125 9.53 3.36 15.47
N ILE A 126 9.33 2.08 15.14
CA ILE A 126 8.22 1.65 14.27
C ILE A 126 6.87 1.99 14.92
N ALA A 127 6.69 1.69 16.21
CA ALA A 127 5.47 2.01 16.94
C ALA A 127 5.18 3.52 16.92
N ASP A 128 6.21 4.36 17.03
CA ASP A 128 6.06 5.81 16.94
C ASP A 128 5.76 6.31 15.53
N VAL A 129 6.30 5.67 14.48
CA VAL A 129 5.88 5.91 13.08
C VAL A 129 4.38 5.64 12.94
N LEU A 130 3.91 4.48 13.40
CA LEU A 130 2.50 4.08 13.32
C LEU A 130 1.57 5.07 14.05
N LYS A 131 1.97 5.55 15.24
CA LYS A 131 1.24 6.60 15.96
C LYS A 131 1.18 7.91 15.17
N ARG A 132 2.27 8.30 14.50
CA ARG A 132 2.32 9.50 13.65
C ARG A 132 1.41 9.35 12.43
N GLU A 133 1.38 8.19 11.78
CA GLU A 133 0.46 7.90 10.67
C GLU A 133 -1.00 8.09 11.10
N ARG A 134 -1.40 7.52 12.26
CA ARG A 134 -2.71 7.80 12.85
C ARG A 134 -2.92 9.28 13.12
N HIS A 135 -1.96 9.95 13.74
CA HIS A 135 -2.08 11.35 14.14
C HIS A 135 -2.32 12.28 12.94
N VAL A 136 -1.67 12.04 11.80
CA VAL A 136 -1.88 12.84 10.58
C VAL A 136 -3.17 12.51 9.85
N GLY A 137 -3.93 11.52 10.33
CA GLY A 137 -5.30 11.26 9.88
C GLY A 137 -5.49 9.99 9.07
N ALA A 138 -4.60 9.00 9.18
CA ALA A 138 -4.80 7.68 8.57
C ALA A 138 -6.11 7.02 9.00
N ASP A 139 -6.82 6.43 8.05
CA ASP A 139 -7.81 5.38 8.34
C ASP A 139 -7.11 4.02 8.49
N ILE A 140 -5.98 3.81 7.80
CA ILE A 140 -5.14 2.61 7.84
C ILE A 140 -3.67 3.05 7.83
N ALA A 141 -2.88 2.51 8.76
CA ALA A 141 -1.43 2.73 8.83
C ALA A 141 -0.69 1.69 7.98
N LYS A 142 0.39 2.06 7.29
CA LYS A 142 1.15 1.15 6.43
C LYS A 142 2.65 1.36 6.53
N ILE A 143 3.39 0.31 6.91
CA ILE A 143 4.85 0.32 6.94
C ILE A 143 5.44 -0.79 6.09
N ALA A 144 6.54 -0.49 5.41
CA ALA A 144 7.31 -1.48 4.67
C ALA A 144 8.81 -1.21 4.75
N TYR A 145 9.56 -2.16 5.31
CA TYR A 145 10.99 -1.99 5.60
C TYR A 145 11.86 -3.08 5.00
N MET A 146 13.11 -2.77 4.69
CA MET A 146 14.10 -3.73 4.20
C MET A 146 14.85 -4.36 5.40
N PRO A 147 14.65 -5.65 5.70
CA PRO A 147 15.35 -6.34 6.77
C PRO A 147 16.77 -6.72 6.33
N LYS A 148 17.70 -6.73 7.28
CA LYS A 148 19.08 -7.25 7.15
C LYS A 148 19.29 -8.52 7.96
N LYS A 149 18.45 -8.75 8.97
CA LYS A 149 18.46 -9.93 9.85
C LYS A 149 17.04 -10.33 10.26
N ILE A 150 16.87 -11.51 10.85
CA ILE A 150 15.56 -12.02 11.26
C ILE A 150 14.90 -11.12 12.32
N ASP A 151 15.69 -10.58 13.26
CA ASP A 151 15.19 -9.66 14.29
C ASP A 151 14.44 -8.46 13.68
N ASP A 152 14.92 -7.96 12.53
CA ASP A 152 14.27 -6.85 11.82
C ASP A 152 12.85 -7.25 11.38
N VAL A 153 12.68 -8.47 10.87
CA VAL A 153 11.37 -9.00 10.48
C VAL A 153 10.47 -9.16 11.70
N LEU A 154 11.04 -9.60 12.82
CA LEU A 154 10.32 -9.72 14.09
C LEU A 154 9.91 -8.35 14.64
N ASN A 155 10.72 -7.31 14.48
CA ASN A 155 10.39 -5.94 14.86
C ASN A 155 9.15 -5.44 14.10
N VAL A 156 9.10 -5.67 12.78
CA VAL A 156 7.95 -5.29 11.94
C VAL A 156 6.69 -6.06 12.33
N LEU A 157 6.79 -7.38 12.52
CA LEU A 157 5.65 -8.22 12.90
C LEU A 157 5.14 -7.89 14.31
N SER A 158 6.05 -7.63 15.25
CA SER A 158 5.72 -7.21 16.61
C SER A 158 5.02 -5.86 16.59
N ALA A 159 5.49 -4.90 15.79
CA ALA A 159 4.85 -3.60 15.66
C ALA A 159 3.41 -3.72 15.17
N GLN A 160 3.13 -4.60 14.20
CA GLN A 160 1.76 -4.87 13.76
C GLN A 160 0.87 -5.49 14.85
N ALA A 161 1.41 -6.44 15.61
CA ALA A 161 0.66 -7.17 16.61
C ALA A 161 0.41 -6.35 17.89
N LEU A 162 1.35 -5.48 18.26
CA LEU A 162 1.44 -4.92 19.63
C LEU A 162 1.27 -3.40 19.71
N SER A 163 1.41 -2.64 18.63
CA SER A 163 1.42 -1.16 18.73
C SER A 163 0.07 -0.54 19.10
N ASP A 164 -1.03 -1.31 19.07
CA ASP A 164 -2.42 -0.91 19.33
C ASP A 164 -2.70 0.58 19.12
N ILE A 165 -2.63 1.00 17.86
CA ILE A 165 -2.92 2.37 17.47
C ILE A 165 -4.41 2.55 17.17
N GLY A 166 -5.30 1.62 17.53
CA GLY A 166 -6.75 1.70 17.33
C GLY A 166 -7.26 1.94 15.89
N ILE A 167 -6.43 1.71 14.87
CA ILE A 167 -6.79 1.66 13.45
C ILE A 167 -6.10 0.44 12.81
N PRO A 168 -6.61 -0.10 11.69
CA PRO A 168 -5.96 -1.23 11.01
C PRO A 168 -4.52 -0.89 10.57
N ILE A 169 -3.64 -1.88 10.65
CA ILE A 169 -2.23 -1.77 10.27
C ILE A 169 -1.95 -2.70 9.08
N ILE A 170 -1.10 -2.25 8.15
CA ILE A 170 -0.47 -3.04 7.12
C ILE A 170 1.04 -2.97 7.37
N ALA A 171 1.65 -4.05 7.86
CA ALA A 171 3.09 -4.11 8.06
C ALA A 171 3.70 -5.29 7.31
N LEU A 172 4.80 -5.03 6.61
CA LEU A 172 5.58 -6.08 5.94
C LEU A 172 7.06 -5.76 5.90
N SER A 173 7.86 -6.81 5.90
CA SER A 173 9.28 -6.76 5.56
C SER A 173 9.47 -7.15 4.10
N MET A 174 10.25 -6.35 3.38
CA MET A 174 10.58 -6.58 1.98
C MET A 174 11.69 -7.63 1.83
N GLY A 175 11.94 -8.06 0.60
CA GLY A 175 13.03 -9.00 0.29
C GLY A 175 12.70 -10.45 0.64
N GLU A 176 13.59 -11.36 0.25
CA GLU A 176 13.39 -12.79 0.50
C GLU A 176 13.38 -13.11 2.00
N LEU A 177 14.24 -12.43 2.76
CA LEU A 177 14.29 -12.57 4.22
C LEU A 177 12.95 -12.16 4.88
N GLY A 178 12.30 -11.13 4.37
CA GLY A 178 11.02 -10.62 4.87
C GLY A 178 9.80 -11.34 4.32
N ARG A 179 9.96 -12.25 3.34
CA ARG A 179 8.85 -12.83 2.58
C ARG A 179 7.77 -13.47 3.46
N PHE A 180 8.15 -14.16 4.53
CA PHE A 180 7.20 -14.79 5.46
C PHE A 180 6.33 -13.78 6.23
N SER A 181 6.78 -12.53 6.40
CA SER A 181 5.97 -11.48 7.04
C SER A 181 4.67 -11.20 6.28
N ARG A 182 4.66 -11.40 4.96
CA ARG A 182 3.48 -11.25 4.11
C ARG A 182 2.41 -12.31 4.38
N VAL A 183 2.79 -13.42 5.02
CA VAL A 183 1.90 -14.53 5.40
C VAL A 183 1.50 -14.42 6.87
N VAL A 184 2.48 -14.21 7.74
CA VAL A 184 2.29 -14.19 9.20
C VAL A 184 1.65 -12.89 9.65
N GLY A 185 2.01 -11.75 9.06
CA GLY A 185 1.47 -10.45 9.43
C GLY A 185 -0.06 -10.39 9.43
N PRO A 186 -0.73 -10.83 8.34
CA PRO A 186 -2.18 -10.98 8.30
C PRO A 186 -2.80 -11.85 9.41
N MET A 187 -2.07 -12.86 9.90
CA MET A 187 -2.51 -13.69 11.05
C MET A 187 -2.39 -12.96 12.38
N LEU A 188 -1.52 -11.94 12.44
CA LEU A 188 -1.30 -11.08 13.60
C LEU A 188 -2.14 -9.79 13.55
N GLY A 189 -3.27 -9.80 12.82
CA GLY A 189 -4.19 -8.66 12.73
C GLY A 189 -3.91 -7.69 11.57
N GLY A 190 -2.96 -7.99 10.69
CA GLY A 190 -2.69 -7.17 9.51
C GLY A 190 -3.88 -7.08 8.56
N PHE A 191 -4.16 -5.89 8.03
CA PHE A 191 -5.36 -5.60 7.22
C PHE A 191 -5.28 -6.16 5.79
N ILE A 192 -4.14 -5.93 5.13
CA ILE A 192 -3.90 -6.30 3.72
C ILE A 192 -2.53 -6.99 3.61
N SER A 193 -2.44 -8.00 2.75
CA SER A 193 -1.16 -8.48 2.22
C SER A 193 -1.06 -8.25 0.72
N PHE A 194 0.07 -7.69 0.27
CA PHE A 194 0.33 -7.38 -1.12
C PHE A 194 0.94 -8.59 -1.85
N ALA A 195 0.35 -8.94 -3.00
CA ALA A 195 0.73 -10.05 -3.84
C ALA A 195 1.09 -9.60 -5.27
N GLN A 196 1.95 -10.36 -5.91
CA GLN A 196 2.41 -10.13 -7.28
C GLN A 196 1.29 -10.42 -8.30
N SER A 197 1.12 -9.51 -9.26
CA SER A 197 0.15 -9.61 -10.36
C SER A 197 0.83 -9.78 -11.72
N GLY A 198 0.73 -10.98 -12.31
CA GLY A 198 1.48 -11.34 -13.51
C GLY A 198 2.97 -11.48 -13.21
N ASP A 199 3.83 -11.06 -14.14
CA ASP A 199 5.27 -11.32 -14.06
C ASP A 199 6.08 -10.22 -13.34
N LYS A 200 5.45 -9.09 -12.99
CA LYS A 200 6.11 -7.94 -12.34
C LYS A 200 5.80 -7.88 -10.83
N CYS A 201 6.82 -7.68 -10.00
CA CYS A 201 6.71 -7.46 -8.55
C CYS A 201 6.79 -5.96 -8.23
N THR A 202 5.91 -5.44 -7.36
CA THR A 202 6.03 -4.04 -6.89
C THR A 202 7.07 -3.87 -5.80
N ALA A 203 7.43 -4.96 -5.11
CA ALA A 203 8.47 -4.98 -4.09
C ALA A 203 9.11 -6.37 -4.02
N PRO A 204 10.39 -6.49 -3.62
CA PRO A 204 11.05 -7.78 -3.43
C PRO A 204 10.33 -8.70 -2.43
N GLY A 205 10.36 -10.01 -2.70
CA GLY A 205 9.80 -11.05 -1.83
C GLY A 205 8.27 -11.20 -1.88
N GLN A 206 7.61 -10.81 -2.97
CA GLN A 206 6.17 -11.04 -3.15
C GLN A 206 5.88 -12.48 -3.58
N TYR A 207 4.80 -13.05 -3.02
CA TYR A 207 4.18 -14.26 -3.56
C TYR A 207 3.23 -13.88 -4.69
N SER A 208 3.05 -14.78 -5.66
CA SER A 208 1.97 -14.66 -6.62
C SER A 208 0.61 -14.69 -5.92
N ILE A 209 -0.40 -14.08 -6.53
CA ILE A 209 -1.79 -14.16 -6.03
C ILE A 209 -2.23 -15.61 -5.86
N SER A 210 -1.81 -16.51 -6.77
CA SER A 210 -2.18 -17.92 -6.69
C SER A 210 -1.62 -18.60 -5.44
N GLU A 211 -0.37 -18.30 -5.06
CA GLU A 211 0.27 -18.78 -3.85
C GLU A 211 -0.39 -18.18 -2.61
N MET A 212 -0.62 -16.85 -2.59
CA MET A 212 -1.28 -16.19 -1.46
C MET A 212 -2.69 -16.72 -1.21
N LYS A 213 -3.44 -17.07 -2.26
CA LYS A 213 -4.76 -17.70 -2.09
C LYS A 213 -4.67 -19.09 -1.48
N LYS A 214 -3.67 -19.89 -1.90
CA LYS A 214 -3.42 -21.22 -1.30
C LYS A 214 -3.04 -21.07 0.18
N ILE A 215 -2.14 -20.15 0.49
CA ILE A 215 -1.71 -19.81 1.85
C ILE A 215 -2.90 -19.35 2.69
N LYS A 216 -3.68 -18.37 2.20
CA LYS A 216 -4.90 -17.87 2.86
C LYS A 216 -5.85 -19.01 3.19
N ARG A 217 -6.14 -19.91 2.24
CA ARG A 217 -7.00 -21.07 2.48
C ARG A 217 -6.48 -22.03 3.55
N ILE A 218 -5.16 -22.17 3.69
CA ILE A 218 -4.54 -23.12 4.62
C ILE A 218 -4.38 -22.51 6.01
N LEU A 219 -3.90 -21.26 6.10
CA LEU A 219 -3.42 -20.63 7.33
C LEU A 219 -4.34 -19.54 7.88
N TRP A 220 -5.05 -18.79 7.02
CA TRP A 220 -5.93 -17.70 7.45
C TRP A 220 -7.36 -18.28 7.54
N ARG A 221 -7.68 -18.88 8.69
CA ARG A 221 -9.05 -19.35 8.99
C ARG A 221 -9.82 -18.26 9.73
#